data_AF-A0A949EQ04-F1
#
_entry.id   AF-A0A949EQ04-F1
#
_cell.length_a   1.000
_cell.length_b   1.000
_cell.length_c   1.000
_cell.angle_alpha   90.00
_cell.angle_beta   90.00
_cell.angle_gamma   90.00
#
_symmetry.space_group_name_H-M   'P 1'
#
loop_
_entity.id
_entity.type
_entity.pdbx_description
1 polymer ?
#
loop_
_entity_poly.entity_id
_entity_poly.type
_entity_poly.pdbx_seq_one_letter_code
_entity_poly.pdbx_strand_id
1 'polypeptide(L)'
;MHISDEKRQWYKDHGIVYFEPTQERKNWLENWLKVTTPPVIECTPDIICYWRYFGTWGGYCLEDKYITVCPYQIERAGGLELVIRHEIAHILHPEAEKMAHEKKEKYIESQPQ
;
A
#
# COMPACT_ATOMS: atom_id res chain seq x y z
N MET A 1 7.01 15.37 0.07
CA MET A 1 7.11 14.66 -1.22
C MET A 1 6.06 15.22 -2.15
N HIS A 2 6.47 15.88 -3.25
CA HIS A 2 5.56 16.43 -4.24
C HIS A 2 5.45 15.40 -5.38
N ILE A 3 4.23 14.93 -5.69
CA ILE A 3 4.01 14.08 -6.87
C ILE A 3 3.76 15.00 -8.06
N SER A 4 4.51 14.77 -9.15
CA SER A 4 4.36 15.53 -10.39
C SER A 4 2.96 15.37 -10.99
N ASP A 5 2.52 16.37 -11.73
CA ASP A 5 1.22 16.33 -12.42
C ASP A 5 1.11 15.16 -13.39
N GLU A 6 2.21 14.80 -14.07
CA GLU A 6 2.29 13.61 -14.93
C GLU A 6 1.94 12.33 -14.19
N LYS A 7 2.47 12.15 -12.97
CA LYS A 7 2.21 10.95 -12.17
C LYS A 7 0.80 10.96 -11.57
N ARG A 8 0.26 12.13 -11.22
CA ARG A 8 -1.15 12.27 -10.84
C ARG A 8 -2.08 11.91 -11.99
N GLN A 9 -1.76 12.36 -13.19
CA GLN A 9 -2.53 12.04 -14.40
C GLN A 9 -2.46 10.54 -14.70
N TRP A 10 -1.28 9.93 -14.60
CA TRP A 10 -1.12 8.48 -14.75
C TRP A 10 -1.99 7.69 -13.76
N TYR A 11 -2.01 8.08 -12.47
CA TYR A 11 -2.90 7.44 -11.49
C TYR A 11 -4.37 7.55 -11.89
N LYS A 12 -4.80 8.73 -12.34
CA LYS A 12 -6.17 8.96 -12.80
C LYS A 12 -6.51 8.09 -14.01
N ASP A 13 -5.62 8.00 -14.99
CA ASP A 13 -5.84 7.23 -16.22
C ASP A 13 -5.93 5.72 -15.95
N HIS A 14 -5.30 5.25 -14.88
CA HIS A 14 -5.31 3.84 -14.47
C HIS A 14 -6.30 3.54 -13.34
N GLY A 15 -7.17 4.49 -12.97
CA GLY A 15 -8.16 4.31 -11.91
C GLY A 15 -7.57 4.12 -10.51
N ILE A 16 -6.31 4.51 -10.29
CA ILE A 16 -5.60 4.35 -9.03
C ILE A 16 -6.00 5.48 -8.08
N VAL A 17 -6.51 5.11 -6.91
CA VAL A 17 -6.88 6.08 -5.86
C VAL A 17 -5.62 6.62 -5.20
N TYR A 18 -5.46 7.95 -5.25
CA TYR A 18 -4.33 8.66 -4.66
C TYR A 18 -4.77 9.71 -3.63
N PHE A 19 -4.06 9.74 -2.51
CA PHE A 19 -4.28 10.63 -1.39
C PHE A 19 -3.16 11.69 -1.30
N GLU A 20 -3.48 12.95 -1.56
CA GLU A 20 -2.61 14.11 -1.25
C GLU A 20 -2.13 14.23 0.23
N PRO A 21 -0.93 14.76 0.48
CA PRO A 21 -0.43 15.01 1.83
C PRO A 21 -1.04 16.28 2.43
N THR A 22 -2.13 16.14 3.19
CA THR A 22 -2.75 17.26 3.93
C THR A 22 -2.47 17.17 5.43
N GLN A 23 -2.44 18.32 6.11
CA GLN A 23 -2.27 18.36 7.57
C GLN A 23 -3.41 17.65 8.31
N GLU A 24 -4.63 17.74 7.78
CA GLU A 24 -5.80 17.03 8.30
C GLU A 24 -5.58 15.51 8.31
N ARG A 25 -5.06 14.93 7.22
CA ARG A 25 -4.78 13.48 7.16
C ARG A 25 -3.64 13.07 8.07
N LYS A 26 -2.62 13.92 8.22
CA LYS A 26 -1.55 13.70 9.19
C LYS A 26 -2.11 13.61 10.61
N ASN A 27 -2.90 14.60 11.02
CA ASN A 27 -3.55 14.62 12.33
C ASN A 27 -4.49 13.41 12.53
N TRP A 28 -5.22 13.03 11.47
CA TRP A 28 -6.07 11.85 11.48
C TRP A 28 -5.25 10.58 11.73
N LEU A 29 -4.13 10.37 11.02
CA LEU A 29 -3.27 9.20 11.22
C LEU A 29 -2.70 9.16 12.63
N GLU A 30 -2.19 10.28 13.14
CA GLU A 30 -1.65 10.39 14.50
C GLU A 30 -2.68 10.00 15.57
N ASN A 31 -3.96 10.31 15.35
CA ASN A 31 -5.04 9.92 16.25
C ASN A 31 -5.45 8.46 16.05
N TRP A 32 -5.52 7.99 14.81
CA TRP A 32 -5.82 6.60 14.46
C TRP A 32 -4.81 5.64 15.11
N LEU A 33 -3.51 5.97 15.06
CA LEU A 33 -2.44 5.17 15.67
C LEU A 33 -2.55 5.03 17.20
N LYS A 34 -3.28 5.92 17.89
CA LYS A 34 -3.48 5.83 19.34
C LYS A 34 -4.56 4.83 19.74
N VAL A 35 -5.47 4.51 18.83
CA VAL A 35 -6.69 3.73 19.13
C VAL A 35 -6.79 2.44 18.33
N THR A 36 -6.04 2.30 17.24
CA THR A 36 -6.07 1.10 16.42
C THR A 36 -5.06 0.07 16.89
N THR A 37 -5.50 -1.19 16.92
CA THR A 37 -4.63 -2.36 17.00
C THR A 37 -4.50 -2.94 15.59
N PRO A 38 -3.31 -2.93 14.96
CA PRO A 38 -3.10 -3.58 13.67
C PRO A 38 -3.43 -5.07 13.70
N PRO A 39 -3.85 -5.68 12.58
CA PRO A 39 -4.05 -7.12 12.50
C PRO A 39 -2.73 -7.86 12.75
N VAL A 40 -2.84 -9.05 13.34
CA VAL A 40 -1.70 -9.97 13.50
C VAL A 40 -1.56 -10.74 12.19
N ILE A 41 -0.45 -10.55 11.49
CA ILE A 41 -0.15 -11.19 10.21
C ILE A 41 1.13 -12.00 10.38
N GLU A 42 1.02 -13.31 10.17
CA GLU A 42 2.19 -14.19 10.13
C GLU A 42 2.91 -14.00 8.80
N CYS A 43 4.19 -13.64 8.86
CA CYS A 43 5.00 -13.39 7.68
C CYS A 43 6.43 -13.89 7.90
N THR A 44 7.00 -14.49 6.87
CA THR A 44 8.43 -14.78 6.79
C THR A 44 8.81 -14.54 5.33
N PRO A 45 9.73 -13.60 5.03
CA PRO A 45 10.74 -12.96 5.89
C PRO A 45 10.21 -11.80 6.76
N ASP A 46 11.07 -11.27 7.63
CA ASP A 46 10.81 -10.02 8.38
C ASP A 46 10.64 -8.85 7.39
N ILE A 47 9.47 -8.22 7.42
CA ILE A 47 9.11 -7.07 6.57
C ILE A 47 8.70 -5.92 7.48
N ILE A 48 9.25 -4.74 7.23
CA ILE A 48 8.88 -3.53 7.98
C ILE A 48 7.61 -2.94 7.37
N CYS A 49 6.60 -2.62 8.19
CA CYS A 49 5.41 -1.90 7.76
C CYS A 49 5.43 -0.46 8.27
N TYR A 50 5.39 0.51 7.37
CA TYR A 50 5.28 1.94 7.69
C TYR A 50 3.86 2.45 7.48
N TRP A 51 3.32 3.14 8.48
CA TRP A 51 2.06 3.86 8.37
C TRP A 51 2.28 5.24 7.75
N ARG A 52 1.49 5.59 6.73
CA ARG A 52 1.54 6.90 6.06
C ARG A 52 0.15 7.51 5.93
N TYR A 53 0.08 8.82 5.76
CA TYR A 53 -1.18 9.58 5.71
C TYR A 53 -1.55 10.04 4.28
N PHE A 54 -0.78 9.61 3.29
CA PHE A 54 -0.86 10.04 1.89
C PHE A 54 -0.34 8.93 0.98
N GLY A 55 -0.49 9.07 -0.35
CA GLY A 55 -0.13 8.02 -1.30
C GLY A 55 -1.33 7.21 -1.78
N THR A 56 -1.07 6.01 -2.28
CA THR A 56 -2.07 4.95 -2.48
C THR A 56 -2.35 4.22 -1.16
N TRP A 57 -3.33 3.30 -1.15
CA TRP A 57 -3.61 2.49 0.05
C TRP A 57 -2.43 1.63 0.49
N GLY A 58 -1.71 1.04 -0.47
CA GLY A 58 -0.51 0.26 -0.21
C GLY A 58 0.63 0.62 -1.17
N GLY A 59 1.82 0.18 -0.82
CA GLY A 59 3.00 0.18 -1.68
C GLY A 59 4.13 -0.56 -1.00
N TYR A 60 5.16 -0.93 -1.75
CA TYR A 60 6.26 -1.74 -1.25
C TYR A 60 7.61 -1.31 -1.83
N CYS A 61 8.68 -1.73 -1.17
CA CYS A 61 10.05 -1.68 -1.67
C CYS A 61 10.67 -3.07 -1.55
N LEU A 62 11.03 -3.65 -2.69
CA LEU A 62 11.58 -5.00 -2.75
C LEU A 62 13.01 -5.07 -2.19
N GLU A 63 13.84 -4.07 -2.50
CA GLU A 63 15.26 -4.02 -2.09
C GLU A 63 15.41 -3.92 -0.56
N ASP A 64 14.65 -3.01 0.04
CA ASP A 64 14.71 -2.72 1.48
C ASP A 64 13.71 -3.56 2.31
N LYS A 65 12.90 -4.41 1.64
CA LYS A 65 11.88 -5.28 2.26
C LYS A 65 10.96 -4.55 3.24
N TYR A 66 10.33 -3.47 2.77
CA TYR A 66 9.30 -2.78 3.53
C TYR A 66 8.04 -2.56 2.71
N ILE A 67 6.93 -2.42 3.42
CA ILE A 67 5.66 -1.94 2.88
C ILE A 67 5.28 -0.60 3.50
N THR A 68 4.43 0.14 2.81
CA THR A 68 3.83 1.37 3.31
C THR A 68 2.32 1.29 3.16
N VAL A 69 1.58 1.56 4.22
CA VAL A 69 0.12 1.47 4.23
C VAL A 69 -0.49 2.80 4.63
N CYS A 70 -1.45 3.28 3.82
CA CYS A 70 -2.30 4.41 4.15
C CYS A 70 -3.64 3.88 4.65
N PRO A 71 -3.93 3.93 5.98
CA PRO A 71 -5.16 3.37 6.51
C PRO A 71 -6.39 4.23 6.21
N TYR A 72 -6.22 5.40 5.58
CA TYR A 72 -7.31 6.33 5.29
C TYR A 72 -8.30 5.72 4.29
N GLN A 73 -9.56 5.55 4.73
CA GLN A 73 -10.63 4.93 3.94
C GLN A 73 -10.29 3.53 3.40
N ILE A 74 -9.41 2.79 4.09
CA ILE A 74 -8.88 1.51 3.62
C ILE A 74 -9.93 0.41 3.44
N GLU A 75 -11.08 0.52 4.10
CA GLU A 75 -12.23 -0.37 3.88
C GLU A 75 -12.71 -0.40 2.41
N ARG A 76 -12.50 0.69 1.66
CA ARG A 76 -12.81 0.75 0.22
C ARG A 76 -11.89 -0.14 -0.63
N ALA A 77 -10.76 -0.56 -0.07
CA ALA A 77 -9.81 -1.48 -0.68
C ALA A 77 -9.92 -2.90 -0.12
N GLY A 78 -10.95 -3.20 0.68
CA GLY A 78 -11.12 -4.50 1.34
C GLY A 78 -10.50 -4.60 2.73
N GLY A 79 -10.02 -3.49 3.30
CA GLY A 79 -9.55 -3.41 4.69
C GLY A 79 -8.04 -3.55 4.87
N LEU A 80 -7.58 -3.31 6.11
CA LEU A 80 -6.16 -3.29 6.47
C LEU A 80 -5.42 -4.58 6.16
N GLU A 81 -5.99 -5.70 6.59
CA GLU A 81 -5.34 -7.01 6.48
C GLU A 81 -5.12 -7.39 5.02
N LEU A 82 -6.13 -7.20 4.17
CA LEU A 82 -6.04 -7.48 2.73
C LEU A 82 -4.96 -6.61 2.06
N VAL A 83 -4.94 -5.31 2.34
CA VAL A 83 -3.92 -4.41 1.77
C VAL A 83 -2.52 -4.81 2.24
N ILE A 84 -2.32 -5.10 3.54
CA ILE A 84 -1.00 -5.52 4.05
C ILE A 84 -0.54 -6.81 3.38
N ARG A 85 -1.41 -7.81 3.28
CA ARG A 85 -1.09 -9.10 2.64
C ARG A 85 -0.78 -8.93 1.16
N HIS A 86 -1.54 -8.10 0.45
CA HIS A 86 -1.28 -7.76 -0.94
C HIS A 86 0.12 -7.14 -1.14
N GLU A 87 0.51 -6.16 -0.31
CA GLU A 87 1.83 -5.55 -0.42
C GLU A 87 2.97 -6.50 -0.01
N ILE A 88 2.73 -7.39 0.97
CA ILE A 88 3.67 -8.46 1.32
C ILE A 88 3.86 -9.42 0.15
N ALA A 89 2.78 -9.81 -0.54
CA ALA A 89 2.85 -10.72 -1.68
C ALA A 89 3.76 -10.17 -2.79
N HIS A 90 3.76 -8.85 -3.04
CA HIS A 90 4.72 -8.24 -3.97
C HIS A 90 6.19 -8.46 -3.55
N ILE A 91 6.49 -8.43 -2.26
CA ILE A 91 7.86 -8.71 -1.74
C ILE A 91 8.21 -10.20 -1.85
N LEU A 92 7.23 -11.08 -1.61
CA LEU A 92 7.42 -12.53 -1.68
C LEU A 92 7.58 -13.06 -3.10
N HIS A 93 7.06 -12.32 -4.09
CA HIS A 93 7.08 -12.71 -5.51
C HIS A 93 7.82 -11.69 -6.40
N PRO A 94 9.15 -11.52 -6.22
CA PRO A 94 9.96 -10.55 -6.96
C PRO A 94 9.95 -10.76 -8.49
N GLU A 95 9.61 -11.96 -8.97
CA GLU A 95 9.44 -12.25 -10.39
C GLU A 95 8.37 -11.38 -11.06
N ALA A 96 7.40 -10.88 -10.31
CA ALA A 96 6.31 -10.03 -10.80
C ALA A 96 6.81 -8.67 -11.31
N GLU A 97 7.98 -8.20 -10.88
CA GLU A 97 8.59 -6.93 -11.35
C GLU A 97 8.90 -6.93 -12.85
N LYS A 98 9.02 -8.11 -13.46
CA LYS A 98 9.27 -8.24 -14.91
C LYS A 98 7.98 -8.18 -15.74
N MET A 99 6.83 -8.11 -15.08
CA MET A 99 5.52 -8.10 -15.74
C MET A 99 5.03 -6.66 -15.94
N ALA A 100 4.19 -6.45 -16.97
CA ALA A 100 3.46 -5.20 -17.11
C ALA A 100 2.50 -5.02 -15.92
N HIS A 101 2.25 -3.76 -15.51
CA HIS A 101 1.50 -3.42 -14.29
C HIS A 101 0.19 -4.20 -14.14
N GLU A 102 -0.70 -4.20 -15.14
CA GLU A 102 -1.98 -4.92 -15.05
C GLU A 102 -1.82 -6.44 -14.85
N LYS A 103 -0.79 -7.04 -15.45
CA LYS A 103 -0.52 -8.47 -15.31
C LYS A 103 0.09 -8.79 -13.95
N LYS A 104 0.95 -7.90 -13.48
CA LYS A 104 1.58 -7.94 -12.16
C LYS A 104 0.51 -7.91 -11.06
N GLU A 105 -0.40 -6.94 -11.07
CA GLU A 105 -1.45 -6.84 -10.05
C GLU A 105 -2.35 -8.09 -10.04
N LYS A 106 -2.81 -8.54 -11.22
CA LYS A 106 -3.60 -9.78 -11.33
C LYS A 106 -2.87 -11.03 -10.83
N TYR A 107 -1.57 -11.12 -11.09
CA TYR A 107 -0.74 -12.21 -10.61
C TYR A 107 -0.66 -12.21 -9.08
N ILE A 108 -0.42 -11.04 -8.48
CA ILE A 108 -0.36 -10.87 -7.02
C ILE A 108 -1.71 -11.13 -6.36
N GLU A 109 -2.81 -10.64 -6.94
CA GLU A 109 -4.18 -10.92 -6.47
C GLU A 109 -4.54 -12.42 -6.49
N SER A 110 -3.87 -13.21 -7.34
CA SER A 110 -4.05 -14.67 -7.40
C SER A 110 -3.16 -15.46 -6.44
N GLN A 111 -2.20 -14.81 -5.77
CA GLN A 111 -1.39 -15.47 -4.74
C GLN A 111 -2.18 -15.58 -3.43
N PRO A 112 -1.91 -16.61 -2.62
CA PRO A 112 -2.49 -16.70 -1.27
C PRO A 112 -2.12 -15.45 -0.47
N GLN A 113 -3.15 -14.78 0.07
CA GLN A 113 -3.00 -13.62 0.94
C GLN A 113 -2.99 -14.04 2.40
#